data_AF-A0A5C5ZK26-F1
#
_entry.id   AF-A0A5C5ZK26-F1
#
_cell.length_a   1.000
_cell.length_b   1.000
_cell.length_c   1.000
_cell.angle_alpha   90.00
_cell.angle_beta   90.00
_cell.angle_gamma   90.00
#
_symmetry.space_group_name_H-M   'P 1'
#
loop_
_entity.id
_entity.type
_entity.pdbx_description
1 polymer ?
#
loop_
_entity_poly.entity_id
_entity_poly.type
_entity_poly.pdbx_seq_one_letter_code
_entity_poly.pdbx_strand_id
1 'polypeptide(L)'
;MITIDDKLTPQDLLPALDKMWAASADRLDRIEGRWEAGAPSPVFTIEGKYQAQGWTEWTQGFQFGSLILQFDATGEEKYLEQGRERTLNAMAPHVTHFGVHDHGFNNVSTYGALLRLMDEGKIAEDAWERSYYGMALMASGSVQAARWSPTKEGGGYIHSFNGPQSLFVDTIRSCRALSMAHRLGHTMMGERDEPISLLRRIVQHAEATARYNIWYGKNKDTYDLRGRTAHESLFNTNNGDYRAPSTQQGYSPFSTWTRGLAWAMIGFPEQLEWLATLDDAELEPFGGRAAIEQTFLEAARATCDFYIEHTPVCGVPYWDTGAPGLAEMGDYLSKPADPLNDHEPVDSSAAAIGCQGLLRLAEVLDARKEAPEDAKRYRQAGLTVLKSLLAEPYLATDGEHEGLLLHTIYHRPNGWDHIPAGSKIPRGEACQWGDYHLREAALYVQRQAKGETYYTFFGPK
;
A
#
# COMPACT_ATOMS: atom_id res chain seq x y z
N MET A 1 14.89 6.96 -15.37
CA MET A 1 14.19 5.72 -15.77
C MET A 1 14.94 4.55 -15.20
N ILE A 2 14.21 3.60 -14.60
CA ILE A 2 14.79 2.39 -14.00
C ILE A 2 15.61 1.61 -15.05
N THR A 3 16.82 1.18 -14.70
CA THR A 3 17.58 0.23 -15.51
C THR A 3 17.13 -1.18 -15.14
N ILE A 4 16.19 -1.72 -15.91
CA ILE A 4 15.55 -3.01 -15.64
C ILE A 4 16.53 -4.17 -15.91
N ASP A 5 16.69 -5.06 -14.93
CA ASP A 5 17.45 -6.30 -15.08
C ASP A 5 16.55 -7.39 -15.69
N ASP A 6 16.54 -7.51 -17.02
CA ASP A 6 15.65 -8.42 -17.77
C ASP A 6 15.91 -9.92 -17.52
N LYS A 7 16.96 -10.27 -16.78
CA LYS A 7 17.37 -11.66 -16.50
C LYS A 7 17.01 -12.12 -15.10
N LEU A 8 16.53 -11.22 -14.25
CA LEU A 8 16.27 -11.51 -12.86
C LEU A 8 15.05 -12.46 -12.73
N THR A 9 15.20 -13.47 -11.90
CA THR A 9 14.13 -14.40 -11.54
C THR A 9 13.85 -14.32 -10.04
N PRO A 10 12.65 -14.72 -9.57
CA PRO A 10 12.39 -14.84 -8.15
C PRO A 10 13.43 -15.70 -7.40
N GLN A 11 13.94 -16.76 -8.03
CA GLN A 11 14.93 -17.67 -7.45
C GLN A 11 16.27 -16.97 -7.16
N ASP A 12 16.67 -16.00 -8.00
CA ASP A 12 17.92 -15.25 -7.81
C ASP A 12 17.91 -14.40 -6.53
N LEU A 13 16.72 -14.08 -6.00
CA LEU A 13 16.56 -13.26 -4.80
C LEU A 13 16.53 -14.06 -3.50
N LEU A 14 16.38 -15.39 -3.55
CA LEU A 14 16.28 -16.24 -2.35
C LEU A 14 17.39 -15.99 -1.30
N PRO A 15 18.69 -15.91 -1.66
CA PRO A 15 19.73 -15.65 -0.66
C PRO A 15 19.60 -14.28 0.04
N ALA A 16 19.14 -13.26 -0.70
CA ALA A 16 18.93 -11.93 -0.14
C ALA A 16 17.65 -11.88 0.72
N LEU A 17 16.62 -12.62 0.33
CA LEU A 17 15.39 -12.79 1.12
C LEU A 17 15.68 -13.50 2.44
N ASP A 18 16.49 -14.57 2.45
CA ASP A 18 16.89 -15.26 3.67
C ASP A 18 17.62 -14.33 4.64
N LYS A 19 18.55 -13.50 4.12
CA LYS A 19 19.23 -12.46 4.91
C LYS A 19 18.23 -11.45 5.48
N MET A 20 17.27 -11.01 4.67
CA MET A 20 16.24 -10.05 5.08
C MET A 20 15.31 -10.64 6.14
N TRP A 21 14.89 -11.91 6.04
CA TRP A 21 14.03 -12.55 7.05
C TRP A 21 14.73 -12.77 8.39
N ALA A 22 16.02 -13.13 8.35
CA ALA A 22 16.85 -13.18 9.56
C ALA A 22 16.99 -11.79 10.19
N ALA A 23 17.15 -10.75 9.35
CA ALA A 23 17.17 -9.38 9.82
C ALA A 23 15.81 -8.99 10.44
N SER A 24 14.71 -9.25 9.75
CA SER A 24 13.34 -8.97 10.17
C SER A 24 13.02 -9.55 11.55
N ALA A 25 13.41 -10.80 11.81
CA ALA A 25 13.24 -11.46 13.09
C ALA A 25 13.84 -10.66 14.27
N ASP A 26 15.10 -10.25 14.15
CA ASP A 26 15.79 -9.44 15.17
C ASP A 26 15.07 -8.10 15.44
N ARG A 27 14.52 -7.45 14.41
CA ARG A 27 13.81 -6.17 14.55
C ARG A 27 12.46 -6.35 15.24
N LEU A 28 11.72 -7.40 14.87
CA LEU A 28 10.43 -7.74 15.49
C LEU A 28 10.61 -8.06 16.98
N ASP A 29 11.64 -8.84 17.33
CA ASP A 29 11.93 -9.16 18.73
C ASP A 29 12.29 -7.90 19.54
N ARG A 30 13.01 -6.93 18.95
CA ARG A 30 13.35 -5.65 19.61
C ARG A 30 12.14 -4.76 19.83
N ILE A 31 11.35 -4.53 18.78
CA ILE A 31 10.19 -3.65 18.90
C ILE A 31 9.16 -4.26 19.85
N GLU A 32 8.85 -5.55 19.75
CA GLU A 32 7.87 -6.18 20.66
C GLU A 32 8.41 -6.34 22.09
N GLY A 33 9.73 -6.42 22.26
CA GLY A 33 10.36 -6.40 23.59
C GLY A 33 10.31 -5.02 24.27
N ARG A 34 10.13 -3.94 23.52
CA ARG A 34 10.12 -2.55 24.04
C ARG A 34 8.73 -1.90 24.01
N TRP A 35 7.90 -2.22 23.02
CA TRP A 35 6.63 -1.55 22.75
C TRP A 35 5.49 -2.27 23.47
N GLU A 36 4.94 -1.62 24.50
CA GLU A 36 3.87 -2.21 25.30
C GLU A 36 2.58 -2.37 24.49
N ALA A 37 1.81 -3.43 24.80
CA ALA A 37 0.49 -3.62 24.21
C ALA A 37 -0.46 -2.47 24.59
N GLY A 38 -1.10 -1.85 23.59
CA GLY A 38 -2.01 -0.73 23.81
C GLY A 38 -1.31 0.63 23.95
N ALA A 39 0.02 0.69 23.83
CA ALA A 39 0.72 1.95 23.57
C ALA A 39 0.28 2.53 22.21
N PRO A 40 0.40 3.86 22.00
CA PRO A 40 0.14 4.46 20.68
C PRO A 40 0.95 3.78 19.58
N SER A 41 0.39 3.70 18.38
CA SER A 41 1.04 2.99 17.27
C SER A 41 2.46 3.54 17.02
N PRO A 42 3.48 2.68 16.86
CA PRO A 42 4.75 3.12 16.32
C PRO A 42 4.52 3.56 14.86
N VAL A 43 5.21 4.63 14.43
CA VAL A 43 5.00 5.22 13.10
C VAL A 43 6.30 5.20 12.30
N PHE A 44 7.32 5.89 12.80
CA PHE A 44 8.65 6.01 12.18
C PHE A 44 9.73 6.00 13.25
N THR A 45 10.98 5.76 12.86
CA THR A 45 12.11 5.77 13.78
C THR A 45 12.72 7.16 13.91
N ILE A 46 13.28 7.46 15.08
CA ILE A 46 14.19 8.58 15.32
C ILE A 46 15.42 8.00 15.99
N GLU A 47 16.60 8.24 15.40
CA GLU A 47 17.86 7.66 15.83
C GLU A 47 17.75 6.13 15.95
N GLY A 48 17.07 5.51 14.99
CA GLY A 48 16.89 4.06 14.90
C GLY A 48 15.90 3.44 15.86
N LYS A 49 15.15 4.23 16.64
CA LYS A 49 14.11 3.74 17.55
C LYS A 49 12.74 4.21 17.14
N TYR A 50 11.78 3.31 17.04
CA TYR A 50 10.40 3.65 16.70
C TYR A 50 9.83 4.66 17.69
N GLN A 51 9.06 5.61 17.17
CA GLN A 51 8.33 6.62 17.91
C GLN A 51 6.86 6.60 17.48
N ALA A 52 5.98 6.94 18.41
CA ALA A 52 4.60 7.27 18.09
C ALA A 52 4.53 8.70 17.56
N GLN A 53 3.58 8.95 16.66
CA GLN A 53 3.29 10.30 16.18
C GLN A 53 1.78 10.50 16.16
N GLY A 54 1.30 11.44 16.96
CA GLY A 54 -0.12 11.78 17.01
C GLY A 54 -0.59 12.42 15.71
N TRP A 55 -1.45 11.72 14.97
CA TRP A 55 -2.31 12.29 13.91
C TRP A 55 -3.53 11.39 13.70
N THR A 56 -3.27 10.12 13.39
CA THR A 56 -4.26 9.05 13.23
C THR A 56 -3.61 7.72 13.66
N GLU A 57 -4.40 6.76 14.14
CA GLU A 57 -3.93 5.41 14.50
C GLU A 57 -4.03 4.48 13.27
N TRP A 58 -3.21 4.75 12.25
CA TRP A 58 -3.30 4.05 10.95
C TRP A 58 -2.20 2.98 10.74
N THR A 59 -1.20 2.92 11.62
CA THR A 59 -0.02 2.05 11.45
C THR A 59 -0.01 0.81 12.34
N GLN A 60 -0.91 0.68 13.32
CA GLN A 60 -0.95 -0.45 14.25
C GLN A 60 -1.04 -1.81 13.54
N GLY A 61 -1.87 -1.88 12.49
CA GLY A 61 -2.02 -3.12 11.73
C GLY A 61 -0.77 -3.52 10.96
N PHE A 62 0.14 -2.60 10.64
CA PHE A 62 1.42 -2.93 10.02
C PHE A 62 2.39 -3.55 11.03
N GLN A 63 2.41 -3.08 12.28
CA GLN A 63 3.21 -3.68 13.35
C GLN A 63 2.79 -5.14 13.55
N PHE A 64 1.51 -5.38 13.83
CA PHE A 64 1.02 -6.73 14.12
C PHE A 64 0.95 -7.61 12.87
N GLY A 65 0.64 -7.02 11.72
CA GLY A 65 0.70 -7.70 10.43
C GLY A 65 2.10 -8.17 10.07
N SER A 66 3.15 -7.45 10.48
CA SER A 66 4.54 -7.85 10.23
C SER A 66 4.91 -9.14 10.97
N LEU A 67 4.38 -9.37 12.18
CA LEU A 67 4.53 -10.63 12.91
C LEU A 67 3.89 -11.79 12.13
N ILE A 68 2.68 -11.57 11.60
CA ILE A 68 1.95 -12.58 10.84
C ILE A 68 2.67 -12.91 9.52
N LEU A 69 3.21 -11.91 8.82
CA LEU A 69 4.01 -12.11 7.61
C LEU A 69 5.33 -12.85 7.89
N GLN A 70 5.98 -12.56 9.03
CA GLN A 70 7.19 -13.28 9.44
C GLN A 70 6.90 -14.77 9.63
N PHE A 71 5.82 -15.12 10.33
CA PHE A 71 5.39 -16.52 10.45
C PHE A 71 5.11 -17.15 9.08
N ASP A 72 4.36 -16.46 8.22
CA ASP A 72 4.00 -16.99 6.89
C ASP A 72 5.23 -17.35 6.05
N ALA A 73 6.29 -16.53 6.13
CA ALA A 73 7.53 -16.74 5.40
C ALA A 73 8.44 -17.83 5.97
N THR A 74 8.45 -18.01 7.31
CA THR A 74 9.49 -18.77 8.01
C THR A 74 9.00 -20.00 8.76
N GLY A 75 7.71 -20.06 9.09
CA GLY A 75 7.13 -21.07 9.98
C GLY A 75 7.46 -20.89 11.46
N GLU A 76 8.02 -19.75 11.86
CA GLU A 76 8.37 -19.47 13.26
C GLU A 76 7.10 -19.15 14.10
N GLU A 77 6.56 -20.17 14.78
CA GLU A 77 5.29 -20.12 15.54
C GLU A 77 5.19 -18.96 16.55
N LYS A 78 6.30 -18.56 17.18
CA LYS A 78 6.30 -17.45 18.15
C LYS A 78 5.71 -16.15 17.59
N TYR A 79 5.89 -15.88 16.29
CA TYR A 79 5.34 -14.66 15.68
C TYR A 79 3.87 -14.80 15.33
N LEU A 80 3.39 -16.02 15.05
CA LEU A 80 1.96 -16.28 14.90
C LEU A 80 1.24 -16.05 16.23
N GLU A 81 1.76 -16.61 17.32
CA GLU A 81 1.20 -16.46 18.66
C GLU A 81 1.11 -14.98 19.07
N GLN A 82 2.20 -14.23 18.90
CA GLN A 82 2.22 -12.79 19.19
C GLN A 82 1.27 -12.02 18.27
N GLY A 83 1.30 -12.26 16.95
CA GLY A 83 0.43 -11.57 15.99
C GLY A 83 -1.05 -11.80 16.28
N ARG A 84 -1.44 -13.02 16.65
CA ARG A 84 -2.80 -13.37 17.09
C ARG A 84 -3.19 -12.67 18.39
N GLU A 85 -2.37 -12.77 19.42
CA GLU A 85 -2.63 -12.18 20.73
C GLU A 85 -2.80 -10.66 20.62
N ARG A 86 -1.88 -9.98 19.93
CA ARG A 86 -1.92 -8.53 19.72
C ARG A 86 -3.15 -8.11 18.93
N THR A 87 -3.49 -8.85 17.88
CA THR A 87 -4.71 -8.59 17.10
C THR A 87 -5.96 -8.69 17.97
N LEU A 88 -6.08 -9.75 18.77
CA LEU A 88 -7.21 -9.97 19.66
C LEU A 88 -7.34 -8.86 20.72
N ASN A 89 -6.23 -8.48 21.34
CA ASN A 89 -6.25 -7.61 22.52
C ASN A 89 -6.26 -6.11 22.19
N ALA A 90 -5.77 -5.69 21.01
CA ALA A 90 -5.53 -4.27 20.72
C ALA A 90 -6.21 -3.73 19.45
N MET A 91 -6.68 -4.58 18.53
CA MET A 91 -7.22 -4.08 17.25
C MET A 91 -8.71 -3.71 17.28
N ALA A 92 -9.47 -4.07 18.32
CA ALA A 92 -10.90 -3.79 18.38
C ALA A 92 -11.28 -2.30 18.18
N PRO A 93 -10.56 -1.30 18.75
CA PRO A 93 -10.85 0.12 18.48
C PRO A 93 -10.68 0.55 17.02
N HIS A 94 -9.85 -0.17 16.25
CA HIS A 94 -9.57 0.12 14.84
C HIS A 94 -10.69 -0.42 13.92
N VAL A 95 -11.50 -1.38 14.40
CA VAL A 95 -12.66 -1.90 13.67
C VAL A 95 -13.76 -0.84 13.60
N THR A 96 -13.92 -0.04 14.66
CA THR A 96 -14.97 0.98 14.80
C THR A 96 -14.43 2.41 14.74
N HIS A 97 -13.27 2.62 14.12
CA HIS A 97 -12.69 3.96 14.00
C HIS A 97 -13.35 4.79 12.88
N PHE A 98 -14.50 5.39 13.18
CA PHE A 98 -15.24 6.28 12.27
C PHE A 98 -14.52 7.59 11.89
N GLY A 99 -13.26 7.78 12.28
CA GLY A 99 -12.49 9.01 11.99
C GLY A 99 -11.64 8.90 10.74
N VAL A 100 -11.34 7.67 10.27
CA VAL A 100 -10.31 7.42 9.26
C VAL A 100 -10.80 6.45 8.18
N HIS A 101 -10.09 6.43 7.06
CA HIS A 101 -10.37 5.55 5.91
C HIS A 101 -9.38 4.38 5.82
N ASP A 102 -8.48 4.27 6.81
CA ASP A 102 -7.33 3.35 6.86
C ASP A 102 -7.69 1.94 7.34
N HIS A 103 -8.97 1.58 7.28
CA HIS A 103 -9.49 0.29 7.75
C HIS A 103 -8.84 -0.90 7.05
N GLY A 104 -8.59 -0.77 5.74
CA GLY A 104 -7.80 -1.74 5.00
C GLY A 104 -6.42 -1.92 5.64
N PHE A 105 -5.66 -0.86 5.84
CA PHE A 105 -4.29 -0.91 6.39
C PHE A 105 -4.24 -1.59 7.76
N ASN A 106 -5.20 -1.28 8.63
CA ASN A 106 -5.24 -1.84 9.97
C ASN A 106 -5.80 -3.27 10.00
N ASN A 107 -7.04 -3.45 9.56
CA ASN A 107 -7.82 -4.65 9.88
C ASN A 107 -7.58 -5.79 8.88
N VAL A 108 -7.22 -5.50 7.62
CA VAL A 108 -6.87 -6.56 6.66
C VAL A 108 -5.43 -7.05 6.86
N SER A 109 -4.51 -6.19 7.32
CA SER A 109 -3.13 -6.62 7.69
C SER A 109 -3.12 -7.57 8.88
N THR A 110 -4.17 -7.56 9.72
CA THR A 110 -4.27 -8.36 10.94
C THR A 110 -5.32 -9.45 10.81
N TYR A 111 -6.60 -9.13 11.05
CA TYR A 111 -7.72 -10.07 10.94
C TYR A 111 -7.79 -10.72 9.57
N GLY A 112 -7.59 -9.95 8.49
CA GLY A 112 -7.56 -10.46 7.12
C GLY A 112 -6.41 -11.44 6.88
N ALA A 113 -5.20 -11.12 7.34
CA ALA A 113 -4.04 -11.99 7.20
C ALA A 113 -4.21 -13.31 7.97
N LEU A 114 -4.76 -13.27 9.19
CA LEU A 114 -5.05 -14.48 9.97
C LEU A 114 -6.13 -15.34 9.29
N LEU A 115 -7.21 -14.72 8.82
CA LEU A 115 -8.26 -15.43 8.08
C LEU A 115 -7.72 -16.07 6.79
N ARG A 116 -6.87 -15.35 6.05
CA ARG A 116 -6.19 -15.89 4.86
C ARG A 116 -5.34 -17.10 5.19
N LEU A 117 -4.53 -17.05 6.26
CA LEU A 117 -3.70 -18.19 6.67
C LEU A 117 -4.55 -19.42 7.02
N MET A 118 -5.72 -19.24 7.63
CA MET A 118 -6.68 -20.34 7.85
C MET A 118 -7.22 -20.89 6.52
N ASP A 119 -7.59 -20.01 5.59
CA ASP A 119 -8.11 -20.42 4.27
C ASP A 119 -7.06 -21.11 3.40
N GLU A 120 -5.79 -20.76 3.55
CA GLU A 120 -4.65 -21.43 2.92
C GLU A 120 -4.25 -22.73 3.63
N GLY A 121 -4.81 -23.03 4.80
CA GLY A 121 -4.44 -24.18 5.63
C GLY A 121 -3.04 -24.07 6.26
N LYS A 122 -2.45 -22.88 6.28
CA LYS A 122 -1.15 -22.62 6.94
C LYS A 122 -1.26 -22.60 8.46
N ILE A 123 -2.45 -22.35 8.99
CA ILE A 123 -2.76 -22.46 10.41
C ILE A 123 -4.02 -23.29 10.62
N ALA A 124 -4.15 -23.91 11.80
CA ALA A 124 -5.31 -24.71 12.13
C ALA A 124 -6.61 -23.89 12.08
N GLU A 125 -7.67 -24.53 11.59
CA GLU A 125 -9.02 -23.99 11.62
C GLU A 125 -9.53 -23.91 13.06
N ASP A 126 -10.00 -22.73 13.45
CA ASP A 126 -10.75 -22.52 14.70
C ASP A 126 -12.04 -21.73 14.40
N ALA A 127 -13.18 -22.31 14.74
CA ALA A 127 -14.48 -21.77 14.38
C ALA A 127 -14.80 -20.44 15.10
N TRP A 128 -14.29 -20.27 16.32
CA TRP A 128 -14.50 -19.04 17.09
C TRP A 128 -13.63 -17.92 16.52
N GLU A 129 -12.35 -18.18 16.30
CA GLU A 129 -11.42 -17.21 15.70
C GLU A 129 -11.89 -16.79 14.31
N ARG A 130 -12.28 -17.72 13.44
CA ARG A 130 -12.84 -17.41 12.12
C ARG A 130 -14.06 -16.51 12.22
N SER A 131 -15.00 -16.83 13.11
CA SER A 131 -16.21 -16.02 13.30
C SER A 131 -15.87 -14.62 13.82
N TYR A 132 -14.90 -14.53 14.72
CA TYR A 132 -14.41 -13.27 15.27
C TYR A 132 -13.73 -12.41 14.21
N TYR A 133 -12.79 -12.97 13.43
CA TYR A 133 -12.11 -12.27 12.33
C TYR A 133 -13.10 -11.85 11.24
N GLY A 134 -14.02 -12.74 10.87
CA GLY A 134 -15.08 -12.47 9.91
C GLY A 134 -15.95 -11.29 10.35
N MET A 135 -16.41 -11.29 11.60
CA MET A 135 -17.18 -10.18 12.15
C MET A 135 -16.39 -8.87 12.15
N ALA A 136 -15.14 -8.88 12.62
CA ALA A 136 -14.27 -7.70 12.61
C ALA A 136 -14.11 -7.11 11.18
N LEU A 137 -13.88 -7.96 10.18
CA LEU A 137 -13.74 -7.53 8.78
C LEU A 137 -15.05 -6.97 8.21
N MET A 138 -16.19 -7.61 8.49
CA MET A 138 -17.52 -7.12 8.07
C MET A 138 -17.84 -5.75 8.67
N ALA A 139 -17.63 -5.57 9.97
CA ALA A 139 -17.81 -4.26 10.62
C ALA A 139 -16.85 -3.21 10.06
N SER A 140 -15.56 -3.55 9.93
CA SER A 140 -14.55 -2.63 9.41
C SER A 140 -14.87 -2.16 7.99
N GLY A 141 -15.28 -3.08 7.11
CA GLY A 141 -15.69 -2.74 5.75
C GLY A 141 -16.90 -1.80 5.73
N SER A 142 -17.88 -2.03 6.60
CA SER A 142 -19.05 -1.15 6.75
C SER A 142 -18.70 0.23 7.30
N VAL A 143 -17.84 0.32 8.33
CA VAL A 143 -17.41 1.62 8.88
C VAL A 143 -16.69 2.45 7.83
N GLN A 144 -15.79 1.85 7.06
CA GLN A 144 -15.13 2.53 5.95
C GLN A 144 -16.13 2.92 4.84
N ALA A 145 -17.02 2.02 4.44
CA ALA A 145 -18.02 2.26 3.39
C ALA A 145 -19.07 3.34 3.77
N ALA A 146 -19.29 3.57 5.06
CA ALA A 146 -20.17 4.61 5.57
C ALA A 146 -19.59 6.02 5.37
N ARG A 147 -18.27 6.16 5.18
CA ARG A 147 -17.59 7.43 4.90
C ARG A 147 -17.80 7.87 3.46
N TRP A 148 -19.04 8.08 3.03
CA TRP A 148 -19.37 8.30 1.62
C TRP A 148 -19.63 9.76 1.27
N SER A 149 -19.07 10.20 0.14
CA SER A 149 -19.36 11.50 -0.48
C SER A 149 -19.79 11.31 -1.95
N PRO A 150 -20.97 11.81 -2.37
CA PRO A 150 -21.39 11.75 -3.76
C PRO A 150 -20.64 12.77 -4.62
N THR A 151 -20.51 12.48 -5.93
CA THR A 151 -19.99 13.47 -6.90
C THR A 151 -21.10 13.97 -7.83
N LYS A 152 -20.90 15.16 -8.41
CA LYS A 152 -21.85 15.80 -9.33
C LYS A 152 -22.12 14.96 -10.59
N GLU A 153 -21.14 14.18 -11.03
CA GLU A 153 -21.21 13.35 -12.24
C GLU A 153 -21.83 11.96 -11.98
N GLY A 154 -22.31 11.71 -10.75
CA GLY A 154 -22.81 10.40 -10.32
C GLY A 154 -21.76 9.58 -9.57
N GLY A 155 -22.19 8.51 -8.89
CA GLY A 155 -21.32 7.73 -8.02
C GLY A 155 -20.82 8.53 -6.81
N GLY A 156 -19.57 8.29 -6.40
CA GLY A 156 -18.99 8.93 -5.23
C GLY A 156 -17.68 8.28 -4.79
N TYR A 157 -17.21 8.67 -3.62
CA TYR A 157 -15.97 8.16 -3.06
C TYR A 157 -16.04 8.02 -1.55
N ILE A 158 -15.20 7.13 -1.01
CA ILE A 158 -14.90 7.06 0.41
C ILE A 158 -14.02 8.25 0.77
N HIS A 159 -14.49 9.14 1.65
CA HIS A 159 -13.76 10.36 2.00
C HIS A 159 -12.73 10.13 3.11
N SER A 160 -11.63 10.88 3.02
CA SER A 160 -10.48 10.73 3.91
C SER A 160 -10.72 11.27 5.32
N PHE A 161 -9.72 11.21 6.20
CA PHE A 161 -9.79 11.82 7.53
C PHE A 161 -9.93 13.36 7.49
N ASN A 162 -9.59 14.01 6.36
CA ASN A 162 -9.78 15.46 6.20
C ASN A 162 -11.26 15.87 6.12
N GLY A 163 -12.15 14.93 5.82
CA GLY A 163 -13.59 15.14 5.80
C GLY A 163 -14.23 14.94 4.42
N PRO A 164 -15.55 15.16 4.32
CA PRO A 164 -16.36 14.79 3.14
C PRO A 164 -15.95 15.43 1.81
N GLN A 165 -15.14 16.48 1.82
CA GLN A 165 -14.62 17.14 0.63
C GLN A 165 -13.42 16.41 0.00
N SER A 166 -12.84 15.43 0.69
CA SER A 166 -11.48 14.96 0.42
C SER A 166 -11.43 13.51 -0.07
N LEU A 167 -10.90 13.32 -1.28
CA LEU A 167 -10.57 12.02 -1.87
C LEU A 167 -9.05 11.80 -1.86
N PHE A 168 -8.56 10.96 -0.97
CA PHE A 168 -7.15 10.56 -0.95
C PHE A 168 -6.91 9.35 -1.85
N VAL A 169 -5.72 9.32 -2.46
CA VAL A 169 -5.33 8.23 -3.36
C VAL A 169 -5.05 6.91 -2.65
N ASP A 170 -4.60 6.92 -1.40
CA ASP A 170 -4.32 5.73 -0.59
C ASP A 170 -5.55 4.87 -0.30
N THR A 171 -6.74 5.47 -0.36
CA THR A 171 -8.00 4.81 -0.08
C THR A 171 -8.27 3.66 -1.06
N ILE A 172 -7.72 3.71 -2.28
CA ILE A 172 -7.81 2.60 -3.24
C ILE A 172 -7.13 1.32 -2.72
N ARG A 173 -6.02 1.45 -1.99
CA ARG A 173 -5.36 0.31 -1.32
C ARG A 173 -6.15 -0.11 -0.08
N SER A 174 -6.76 0.83 0.66
CA SER A 174 -7.54 0.48 1.84
C SER A 174 -8.92 -0.14 1.52
N CYS A 175 -9.42 0.00 0.28
CA CYS A 175 -10.65 -0.66 -0.20
C CYS A 175 -10.68 -2.18 -0.03
N ARG A 176 -9.52 -2.82 0.18
CA ARG A 176 -9.43 -4.24 0.58
C ARG A 176 -10.33 -4.60 1.77
N ALA A 177 -10.61 -3.68 2.70
CA ALA A 177 -11.56 -3.94 3.79
C ALA A 177 -12.98 -4.17 3.29
N LEU A 178 -13.43 -3.39 2.29
CA LEU A 178 -14.73 -3.59 1.66
C LEU A 178 -14.74 -4.89 0.85
N SER A 179 -13.64 -5.20 0.15
CA SER A 179 -13.50 -6.43 -0.63
C SER A 179 -13.66 -7.66 0.26
N MET A 180 -13.00 -7.67 1.43
CA MET A 180 -13.13 -8.75 2.41
C MET A 180 -14.53 -8.84 3.01
N ALA A 181 -15.14 -7.71 3.37
CA ALA A 181 -16.51 -7.70 3.89
C ALA A 181 -17.54 -8.19 2.85
N HIS A 182 -17.43 -7.79 1.58
CA HIS A 182 -18.27 -8.29 0.48
C HIS A 182 -18.11 -9.80 0.30
N ARG A 183 -16.86 -10.29 0.28
CA ARG A 183 -16.53 -11.71 0.16
C ARG A 183 -17.08 -12.57 1.30
N LEU A 184 -17.25 -11.98 2.48
CA LEU A 184 -17.91 -12.62 3.64
C LEU A 184 -19.45 -12.56 3.55
N GLY A 185 -20.01 -12.08 2.44
CA GLY A 185 -21.46 -11.98 2.21
C GLY A 185 -22.11 -10.78 2.93
N HIS A 186 -21.31 -9.80 3.38
CA HIS A 186 -21.85 -8.68 4.14
C HIS A 186 -22.53 -7.64 3.26
N THR A 187 -23.63 -7.10 3.76
CA THR A 187 -24.30 -5.91 3.22
C THR A 187 -24.39 -4.87 4.32
N MET A 188 -23.94 -3.66 4.04
CA MET A 188 -24.06 -2.54 4.99
C MET A 188 -25.52 -2.06 5.00
N MET A 189 -26.10 -1.90 6.19
CA MET A 189 -27.47 -1.39 6.32
C MET A 189 -27.45 0.11 6.66
N GLY A 190 -28.16 0.91 5.88
CA GLY A 190 -28.34 2.35 6.04
C GLY A 190 -29.66 2.71 6.73
N GLU A 191 -30.02 4.00 6.68
CA GLU A 191 -31.28 4.49 7.24
C GLU A 191 -32.48 3.80 6.59
N ARG A 192 -33.52 3.48 7.36
CA ARG A 192 -34.76 2.82 6.88
C ARG A 192 -34.51 1.48 6.20
N ASP A 193 -33.57 0.72 6.75
CA ASP A 193 -33.18 -0.61 6.28
C ASP A 193 -32.70 -0.61 4.83
N GLU A 194 -32.09 0.49 4.36
CA GLU A 194 -31.52 0.56 3.01
C GLU A 194 -30.28 -0.36 2.90
N PRO A 195 -30.30 -1.39 2.03
CA PRO A 195 -29.12 -2.20 1.80
C PRO A 195 -28.13 -1.43 0.89
N ILE A 196 -26.90 -1.27 1.37
CA ILE A 196 -25.82 -0.60 0.65
C ILE A 196 -24.77 -1.64 0.25
N SER A 197 -24.63 -1.81 -1.07
CA SER A 197 -23.65 -2.71 -1.68
C SER A 197 -22.21 -2.21 -1.47
N LEU A 198 -21.38 -3.05 -0.85
CA LEU A 198 -19.95 -2.79 -0.69
C LEU A 198 -19.21 -2.85 -2.03
N LEU A 199 -19.57 -3.78 -2.91
CA LEU A 199 -19.06 -3.83 -4.28
C LEU A 199 -19.33 -2.53 -5.05
N ARG A 200 -20.55 -1.97 -4.97
CA ARG A 200 -20.86 -0.66 -5.56
C ARG A 200 -19.92 0.43 -5.05
N ARG A 201 -19.66 0.45 -3.73
CA ARG A 201 -18.76 1.44 -3.10
C ARG A 201 -17.32 1.29 -3.61
N ILE A 202 -16.81 0.07 -3.75
CA ILE A 202 -15.48 -0.21 -4.32
C ILE A 202 -15.39 0.32 -5.75
N VAL A 203 -16.33 -0.09 -6.62
CA VAL A 203 -16.31 0.30 -8.04
C VAL A 203 -16.34 1.81 -8.19
N GLN A 204 -17.29 2.48 -7.55
CA GLN A 204 -17.44 3.92 -7.65
C GLN A 204 -16.26 4.69 -7.07
N HIS A 205 -15.71 4.24 -5.93
CA HIS A 205 -14.53 4.88 -5.35
C HIS A 205 -13.29 4.74 -6.24
N ALA A 206 -13.08 3.56 -6.82
CA ALA A 206 -11.96 3.31 -7.73
C ALA A 206 -12.09 4.10 -9.03
N GLU A 207 -13.30 4.21 -9.60
CA GLU A 207 -13.59 5.08 -10.74
C GLU A 207 -13.33 6.56 -10.41
N ALA A 208 -13.74 7.03 -9.23
CA ALA A 208 -13.47 8.39 -8.78
C ALA A 208 -11.97 8.62 -8.61
N THR A 209 -11.24 7.69 -8.00
CA THR A 209 -9.78 7.78 -7.83
C THR A 209 -9.09 7.81 -9.19
N ALA A 210 -9.47 6.93 -10.11
CA ALA A 210 -8.94 6.89 -11.47
C ALA A 210 -9.23 8.20 -12.23
N ARG A 211 -10.43 8.77 -12.07
CA ARG A 211 -10.83 10.01 -12.76
C ARG A 211 -10.15 11.25 -12.19
N TYR A 212 -10.11 11.38 -10.87
CA TYR A 212 -9.78 12.63 -10.21
C TYR A 212 -8.33 12.70 -9.71
N ASN A 213 -7.76 11.58 -9.22
CA ASN A 213 -6.39 11.53 -8.71
C ASN A 213 -5.35 11.17 -9.77
N ILE A 214 -5.72 10.57 -10.90
CA ILE A 214 -4.76 10.16 -11.94
C ILE A 214 -4.93 11.03 -13.20
N TRP A 215 -3.79 11.39 -13.78
CA TRP A 215 -3.67 12.12 -15.04
C TRP A 215 -3.21 11.16 -16.14
N TYR A 216 -3.64 11.39 -17.38
CA TYR A 216 -3.50 10.41 -18.47
C TYR A 216 -2.80 10.96 -19.71
N GLY A 217 -2.35 12.23 -19.70
CA GLY A 217 -1.85 12.92 -20.88
C GLY A 217 -2.94 13.21 -21.90
N LYS A 218 -4.18 13.43 -21.44
CA LYS A 218 -5.38 13.63 -22.25
C LYS A 218 -5.94 15.06 -22.13
N ASN A 219 -5.06 16.02 -21.85
CA ASN A 219 -5.37 17.45 -21.68
C ASN A 219 -6.40 17.75 -20.58
N LYS A 220 -6.32 17.05 -19.44
CA LYS A 220 -7.10 17.35 -18.23
C LYS A 220 -6.76 18.74 -17.67
N ASP A 221 -5.48 19.13 -17.74
CA ASP A 221 -4.98 20.48 -17.49
C ASP A 221 -3.63 20.71 -18.20
N THR A 222 -3.04 21.91 -18.06
CA THR A 222 -1.75 22.28 -18.68
C THR A 222 -0.57 21.42 -18.22
N TYR A 223 -0.67 20.76 -17.07
CA TYR A 223 0.37 19.90 -16.47
C TYR A 223 -0.02 18.41 -16.53
N ASP A 224 -0.89 18.03 -17.46
CA ASP A 224 -1.36 16.65 -17.63
C ASP A 224 -0.27 15.75 -18.21
N LEU A 225 0.45 15.09 -17.30
CA LEU A 225 1.43 14.06 -17.60
C LEU A 225 0.84 12.69 -17.24
N ARG A 226 0.92 11.72 -18.15
CA ARG A 226 0.38 10.37 -17.95
C ARG A 226 0.98 9.73 -16.69
N GLY A 227 0.11 9.29 -15.79
CA GLY A 227 0.46 8.65 -14.52
C GLY A 227 0.82 9.61 -13.38
N ARG A 228 0.87 10.93 -13.65
CA ARG A 228 0.93 11.93 -12.58
C ARG A 228 -0.25 11.70 -11.64
N THR A 229 0.05 11.64 -10.35
CA THR A 229 -0.92 11.22 -9.34
C THR A 229 -1.01 12.27 -8.25
N ALA A 230 -2.19 12.89 -8.11
CA ALA A 230 -2.46 13.79 -7.00
C ALA A 230 -2.69 12.98 -5.72
N HIS A 231 -2.07 13.44 -4.64
CA HIS A 231 -2.27 12.87 -3.31
C HIS A 231 -3.74 12.97 -2.88
N GLU A 232 -4.33 14.15 -3.03
CA GLU A 232 -5.71 14.44 -2.64
C GLU A 232 -6.45 15.14 -3.78
N SER A 233 -7.74 14.88 -3.90
CA SER A 233 -8.68 15.59 -4.79
C SER A 233 -9.80 16.20 -3.96
N LEU A 234 -10.05 17.50 -4.15
CA LEU A 234 -11.04 18.25 -3.38
C LEU A 234 -12.35 18.43 -4.13
N PHE A 235 -13.47 18.35 -3.40
CA PHE A 235 -14.81 18.52 -3.93
C PHE A 235 -15.63 19.50 -3.09
N ASN A 236 -16.61 20.14 -3.71
CA ASN A 236 -17.62 20.91 -3.02
C ASN A 236 -18.65 19.98 -2.36
N THR A 237 -18.73 20.00 -1.04
CA THR A 237 -19.68 19.15 -0.29
C THR A 237 -21.14 19.52 -0.51
N ASN A 238 -21.44 20.74 -0.99
CA ASN A 238 -22.81 21.17 -1.23
C ASN A 238 -23.41 20.60 -2.53
N ASN A 239 -22.57 20.30 -3.53
CA ASN A 239 -23.07 19.89 -4.86
C ASN A 239 -22.25 18.80 -5.56
N GLY A 240 -21.18 18.29 -4.93
CA GLY A 240 -20.33 17.24 -5.47
C GLY A 240 -19.39 17.67 -6.59
N ASP A 241 -19.25 18.97 -6.88
CA ASP A 241 -18.35 19.45 -7.94
C ASP A 241 -16.89 19.26 -7.55
N TYR A 242 -16.10 18.71 -8.47
CA TYR A 242 -14.64 18.70 -8.36
C TYR A 242 -14.10 20.14 -8.31
N ARG A 243 -13.13 20.40 -7.43
CA ARG A 243 -12.50 21.71 -7.24
C ARG A 243 -11.10 21.75 -7.80
N ALA A 244 -10.20 20.94 -7.26
CA ALA A 244 -8.78 20.97 -7.59
C ALA A 244 -8.04 19.75 -7.02
N PRO A 245 -6.85 19.41 -7.57
CA PRO A 245 -5.89 18.59 -6.85
C PRO A 245 -5.41 19.32 -5.59
N SER A 246 -4.98 18.55 -4.60
CA SER A 246 -4.42 19.00 -3.34
C SER A 246 -3.35 18.00 -2.87
N THR A 247 -2.65 18.34 -1.79
CA THR A 247 -1.73 17.45 -1.10
C THR A 247 -1.57 17.86 0.36
N GLN A 248 -1.43 16.87 1.24
CA GLN A 248 -0.93 17.08 2.62
C GLN A 248 0.58 16.78 2.72
N GLN A 249 1.03 15.65 2.17
CA GLN A 249 2.40 15.13 2.37
C GLN A 249 3.36 15.37 1.20
N GLY A 250 2.85 15.57 -0.01
CA GLY A 250 3.63 15.94 -1.20
C GLY A 250 4.04 17.40 -1.23
N TYR A 251 5.00 17.74 -2.09
CA TYR A 251 5.52 19.10 -2.26
C TYR A 251 4.47 20.06 -2.83
N SER A 252 3.73 19.62 -3.86
CA SER A 252 2.77 20.45 -4.58
C SER A 252 1.59 19.63 -5.08
N PRO A 253 0.38 20.20 -5.17
CA PRO A 253 -0.76 19.56 -5.86
C PRO A 253 -0.49 19.25 -7.34
N PHE A 254 0.54 19.87 -7.93
CA PHE A 254 0.93 19.68 -9.32
C PHE A 254 2.15 18.78 -9.51
N SER A 255 2.79 18.35 -8.41
CA SER A 255 3.81 17.31 -8.45
C SER A 255 3.20 15.93 -8.14
N THR A 256 4.02 14.88 -8.17
CA THR A 256 3.64 13.54 -7.72
C THR A 256 4.45 13.18 -6.49
N TRP A 257 3.77 13.09 -5.34
CA TRP A 257 4.29 12.47 -4.13
C TRP A 257 4.40 10.96 -4.34
N THR A 258 5.61 10.41 -4.19
CA THR A 258 5.92 9.09 -4.76
C THR A 258 5.28 7.93 -3.99
N ARG A 259 5.01 8.09 -2.69
CA ARG A 259 4.20 7.12 -1.95
C ARG A 259 2.72 7.18 -2.33
N GLY A 260 2.17 8.36 -2.60
CA GLY A 260 0.79 8.50 -3.10
C GLY A 260 0.59 7.80 -4.45
N LEU A 261 1.58 7.95 -5.35
CA LEU A 261 1.65 7.18 -6.59
C LEU A 261 1.69 5.66 -6.31
N ALA A 262 2.58 5.23 -5.41
CA ALA A 262 2.74 3.82 -5.09
C ALA A 262 1.44 3.18 -4.55
N TRP A 263 0.62 3.92 -3.80
CA TRP A 263 -0.67 3.42 -3.35
C TRP A 263 -1.65 3.13 -4.49
N ALA A 264 -1.68 3.98 -5.52
CA ALA A 264 -2.44 3.67 -6.73
C ALA A 264 -1.85 2.47 -7.48
N MET A 265 -0.52 2.39 -7.57
CA MET A 265 0.17 1.28 -8.25
C MET A 265 -0.16 -0.08 -7.65
N ILE A 266 -0.30 -0.20 -6.32
CA ILE A 266 -0.68 -1.47 -5.69
C ILE A 266 -2.20 -1.66 -5.60
N GLY A 267 -2.95 -0.59 -5.31
CA GLY A 267 -4.38 -0.69 -5.04
C GLY A 267 -5.18 -1.12 -6.27
N PHE A 268 -4.90 -0.56 -7.46
CA PHE A 268 -5.62 -0.96 -8.68
C PHE A 268 -5.38 -2.42 -9.08
N PRO A 269 -4.13 -2.93 -9.16
CA PRO A 269 -3.88 -4.35 -9.42
C PRO A 269 -4.52 -5.28 -8.39
N GLU A 270 -4.48 -4.98 -7.10
CA GLU A 270 -5.14 -5.81 -6.10
C GLU A 270 -6.67 -5.85 -6.24
N GLN A 271 -7.29 -4.71 -6.59
CA GLN A 271 -8.71 -4.72 -6.90
C GLN A 271 -9.00 -5.52 -8.18
N LEU A 272 -8.15 -5.46 -9.21
CA LEU A 272 -8.28 -6.29 -10.41
C LEU A 272 -8.17 -7.79 -10.09
N GLU A 273 -7.21 -8.19 -9.26
CA GLU A 273 -7.05 -9.57 -8.80
C GLU A 273 -8.30 -10.05 -8.04
N TRP A 274 -8.88 -9.19 -7.19
CA TRP A 274 -10.09 -9.52 -6.44
C TRP A 274 -11.34 -9.57 -7.34
N LEU A 275 -11.50 -8.61 -8.26
CA LEU A 275 -12.60 -8.62 -9.22
C LEU A 275 -12.61 -9.89 -10.07
N ALA A 276 -11.44 -10.44 -10.40
CA ALA A 276 -11.31 -11.69 -11.14
C ALA A 276 -11.92 -12.91 -10.42
N THR A 277 -12.19 -12.82 -9.11
CA THR A 277 -12.85 -13.89 -8.34
C THR A 277 -14.38 -13.76 -8.30
N LEU A 278 -14.95 -12.66 -8.76
CA LEU A 278 -16.40 -12.41 -8.70
C LEU A 278 -17.11 -12.97 -9.94
N ASP A 279 -18.40 -13.24 -9.78
CA ASP A 279 -19.26 -13.59 -10.92
C ASP A 279 -19.60 -12.33 -11.74
N ASP A 280 -19.63 -12.45 -13.07
CA ASP A 280 -19.95 -11.32 -13.97
C ASP A 280 -21.31 -10.68 -13.64
N ALA A 281 -22.27 -11.49 -13.21
CA ALA A 281 -23.60 -11.02 -12.80
C ALA A 281 -23.58 -10.01 -11.65
N GLU A 282 -22.57 -10.06 -10.76
CA GLU A 282 -22.40 -9.08 -9.68
C GLU A 282 -21.93 -7.71 -10.22
N LEU A 283 -21.28 -7.69 -11.38
CA LEU A 283 -20.66 -6.51 -11.98
C LEU A 283 -21.55 -5.82 -13.03
N GLU A 284 -22.50 -6.54 -13.62
CA GLU A 284 -23.46 -6.00 -14.60
C GLU A 284 -24.17 -4.72 -14.13
N PRO A 285 -24.64 -4.60 -12.87
CA PRO A 285 -25.29 -3.36 -12.39
C PRO A 285 -24.37 -2.12 -12.38
N PHE A 286 -23.05 -2.31 -12.55
CA PHE A 286 -22.03 -1.25 -12.50
C PHE A 286 -21.34 -1.05 -13.84
N GLY A 287 -21.90 -1.57 -14.94
CA GLY A 287 -21.35 -1.42 -16.30
C GLY A 287 -20.64 -2.66 -16.84
N GLY A 288 -20.62 -3.76 -16.07
CA GLY A 288 -20.04 -5.03 -16.47
C GLY A 288 -18.52 -5.07 -16.29
N ARG A 289 -17.97 -6.30 -16.21
CA ARG A 289 -16.55 -6.56 -15.94
C ARG A 289 -15.61 -5.74 -16.84
N ALA A 290 -15.86 -5.78 -18.15
CA ALA A 290 -14.95 -5.18 -19.12
C ALA A 290 -14.76 -3.68 -18.91
N ALA A 291 -15.83 -2.94 -18.61
CA ALA A 291 -15.76 -1.49 -18.40
C ALA A 291 -15.04 -1.12 -17.09
N ILE A 292 -15.35 -1.85 -16.01
CA ILE A 292 -14.73 -1.66 -14.69
C ILE A 292 -13.23 -1.95 -14.78
N GLU A 293 -12.89 -3.14 -15.28
CA GLU A 293 -11.50 -3.57 -15.38
C GLU A 293 -10.68 -2.70 -16.35
N GLN A 294 -11.28 -2.22 -17.45
CA GLN A 294 -10.59 -1.29 -18.37
C GLN A 294 -10.18 -0.01 -17.64
N THR A 295 -11.07 0.56 -16.83
CA THR A 295 -10.77 1.77 -16.05
C THR A 295 -9.64 1.53 -15.05
N PHE A 296 -9.70 0.40 -14.33
CA PHE A 296 -8.71 0.08 -13.29
C PHE A 296 -7.36 -0.26 -13.92
N LEU A 297 -7.36 -0.99 -15.04
CA LEU A 297 -6.14 -1.34 -15.76
C LEU A 297 -5.48 -0.11 -16.39
N GLU A 298 -6.25 0.84 -16.93
CA GLU A 298 -5.68 2.09 -17.45
C GLU A 298 -4.98 2.89 -16.34
N ALA A 299 -5.59 2.98 -15.17
CA ALA A 299 -5.02 3.63 -13.98
C ALA A 299 -3.75 2.92 -13.47
N ALA A 300 -3.79 1.59 -13.34
CA ALA A 300 -2.65 0.78 -12.92
C ALA A 300 -1.46 0.93 -13.88
N ARG A 301 -1.71 0.83 -15.18
CA ARG A 301 -0.68 1.01 -16.22
C ARG A 301 -0.11 2.41 -16.19
N ALA A 302 -0.96 3.44 -16.15
CA ALA A 302 -0.50 4.83 -16.13
C ALA A 302 0.44 5.12 -14.97
N THR A 303 0.07 4.68 -13.76
CA THR A 303 0.86 4.92 -12.55
C THR A 303 2.17 4.11 -12.54
N CYS A 304 2.12 2.85 -12.97
CA CYS A 304 3.32 2.01 -13.10
C CYS A 304 4.30 2.50 -14.18
N ASP A 305 3.78 2.95 -15.33
CA ASP A 305 4.59 3.55 -16.39
C ASP A 305 5.32 4.79 -15.88
N PHE A 306 4.58 5.70 -15.23
CA PHE A 306 5.13 6.93 -14.66
C PHE A 306 6.21 6.63 -13.61
N TYR A 307 5.98 5.65 -12.74
CA TYR A 307 6.98 5.22 -11.76
C TYR A 307 8.28 4.76 -12.42
N ILE A 308 8.20 3.89 -13.44
CA ILE A 308 9.40 3.41 -14.16
C ILE A 308 10.16 4.56 -14.82
N GLU A 309 9.42 5.52 -15.39
CA GLU A 309 10.00 6.66 -16.12
C GLU A 309 10.65 7.69 -15.19
N HIS A 310 10.03 7.99 -14.05
CA HIS A 310 10.40 9.08 -13.14
C HIS A 310 11.15 8.62 -11.88
N THR A 311 11.67 7.40 -11.88
CA THR A 311 12.50 6.85 -10.80
C THR A 311 13.96 6.71 -11.25
N PRO A 312 14.94 6.98 -10.37
CA PRO A 312 16.35 6.68 -10.57
C PRO A 312 16.62 5.23 -11.00
N VAL A 313 17.79 4.98 -11.59
CA VAL A 313 18.07 3.69 -12.27
C VAL A 313 17.99 2.47 -11.34
N CYS A 314 18.16 2.64 -10.04
CA CYS A 314 18.06 1.57 -9.03
C CYS A 314 16.62 1.27 -8.60
N GLY A 315 15.62 2.01 -9.08
CA GLY A 315 14.23 1.77 -8.71
C GLY A 315 13.83 2.30 -7.33
N VAL A 316 14.60 3.18 -6.70
CA VAL A 316 14.19 3.87 -5.46
C VAL A 316 13.94 5.34 -5.74
N PRO A 317 12.71 5.86 -5.53
CA PRO A 317 12.35 7.22 -5.91
C PRO A 317 12.77 8.24 -4.84
N TYR A 318 12.93 9.49 -5.27
CA TYR A 318 12.88 10.64 -4.36
C TYR A 318 11.46 10.82 -3.81
N TRP A 319 11.33 11.43 -2.63
CA TRP A 319 10.04 11.53 -1.92
C TRP A 319 8.91 12.20 -2.74
N ASP A 320 9.27 13.12 -3.64
CA ASP A 320 8.35 13.80 -4.54
C ASP A 320 9.05 14.18 -5.85
N THR A 321 8.38 13.98 -6.98
CA THR A 321 8.91 14.25 -8.33
C THR A 321 9.06 15.73 -8.68
N GLY A 322 8.45 16.63 -7.90
CA GLY A 322 8.57 18.08 -8.05
C GLY A 322 9.32 18.75 -6.91
N ALA A 323 9.97 17.99 -6.01
CA ALA A 323 10.69 18.57 -4.89
C ALA A 323 11.77 19.56 -5.37
N PRO A 324 11.87 20.75 -4.76
CA PRO A 324 12.61 21.87 -5.35
C PRO A 324 14.12 21.61 -5.42
N GLY A 325 14.67 20.87 -4.46
CA GLY A 325 16.09 20.51 -4.45
C GLY A 325 16.49 19.56 -5.57
N LEU A 326 15.55 18.89 -6.25
CA LEU A 326 15.85 18.07 -7.43
C LEU A 326 16.50 18.89 -8.56
N ALA A 327 16.17 20.18 -8.66
CA ALA A 327 16.78 21.09 -9.63
C ALA A 327 18.29 21.26 -9.42
N GLU A 328 18.79 21.02 -8.21
CA GLU A 328 20.22 21.09 -7.86
C GLU A 328 20.95 19.76 -8.11
N MET A 329 20.23 18.68 -8.42
CA MET A 329 20.80 17.32 -8.49
C MET A 329 21.25 16.87 -9.89
N GLY A 330 21.02 17.71 -10.91
CA GLY A 330 21.32 17.43 -12.31
C GLY A 330 20.50 16.27 -12.87
N ASP A 331 21.13 15.41 -13.67
CA ASP A 331 20.49 14.19 -14.19
C ASP A 331 20.42 13.09 -13.11
N TYR A 332 19.57 13.31 -12.10
CA TYR A 332 19.40 12.36 -11.00
C TYR A 332 18.71 11.06 -11.41
N LEU A 333 18.02 11.04 -12.55
CA LEU A 333 17.29 9.88 -13.06
C LEU A 333 18.19 8.89 -13.81
N SER A 334 19.38 9.30 -14.26
CA SER A 334 20.34 8.45 -14.97
C SER A 334 21.36 7.75 -14.06
N LYS A 335 21.29 7.98 -12.74
CA LYS A 335 22.17 7.39 -11.72
C LYS A 335 21.36 6.71 -10.63
N PRO A 336 21.96 5.84 -9.80
CA PRO A 336 21.28 5.32 -8.61
C PRO A 336 20.88 6.46 -7.69
N ALA A 337 19.74 6.31 -7.01
CA ALA A 337 19.33 7.25 -5.99
C ALA A 337 20.37 7.26 -4.87
N ASP A 338 20.76 8.46 -4.43
CA ASP A 338 21.74 8.66 -3.37
C ASP A 338 21.02 9.12 -2.10
N PRO A 339 20.78 8.27 -1.10
CA PRO A 339 20.15 8.69 0.16
C PRO A 339 21.04 9.61 1.01
N LEU A 340 22.32 9.76 0.69
CA LEU A 340 23.29 10.55 1.46
C LEU A 340 23.58 11.92 0.84
N ASN A 341 22.86 12.29 -0.22
CA ASN A 341 22.98 13.61 -0.86
C ASN A 341 22.54 14.77 0.07
N ASP A 342 22.72 16.01 -0.41
CA ASP A 342 22.49 17.24 0.35
C ASP A 342 21.17 17.97 0.01
N HIS A 343 20.41 17.50 -0.99
CA HIS A 343 19.34 18.25 -1.62
C HIS A 343 17.95 17.68 -1.33
N GLU A 344 17.69 16.40 -1.62
CA GLU A 344 16.36 15.80 -1.44
C GLU A 344 16.43 14.36 -0.92
N PRO A 345 15.55 13.95 0.02
CA PRO A 345 15.51 12.60 0.51
C PRO A 345 14.86 11.63 -0.47
N VAL A 346 15.33 10.38 -0.42
CA VAL A 346 14.64 9.25 -1.06
C VAL A 346 13.49 8.77 -0.19
N ASP A 347 12.55 8.03 -0.76
CA ASP A 347 11.53 7.31 -0.01
C ASP A 347 11.50 5.84 -0.42
N SER A 348 12.24 5.01 0.32
CA SER A 348 12.28 3.57 0.09
C SER A 348 10.94 2.88 0.37
N SER A 349 10.07 3.48 1.20
CA SER A 349 8.73 2.93 1.44
C SER A 349 7.87 2.99 0.17
N ALA A 350 7.95 4.08 -0.60
CA ALA A 350 7.32 4.17 -1.91
C ALA A 350 7.83 3.10 -2.88
N ALA A 351 9.13 2.74 -2.81
CA ALA A 351 9.68 1.66 -3.61
C ALA A 351 9.18 0.27 -3.19
N ALA A 352 9.08 -0.01 -1.89
CA ALA A 352 8.55 -1.28 -1.39
C ALA A 352 7.08 -1.48 -1.77
N ILE A 353 6.28 -0.41 -1.76
CA ILE A 353 4.88 -0.43 -2.20
C ILE A 353 4.81 -0.53 -3.74
N GLY A 354 5.61 0.27 -4.45
CA GLY A 354 5.62 0.32 -5.91
C GLY A 354 6.05 -0.99 -6.55
N CYS A 355 7.02 -1.71 -5.98
CA CYS A 355 7.46 -3.00 -6.52
C CYS A 355 6.35 -4.06 -6.42
N GLN A 356 5.53 -4.04 -5.37
CA GLN A 356 4.35 -4.91 -5.29
C GLN A 356 3.32 -4.58 -6.36
N GLY A 357 3.07 -3.29 -6.61
CA GLY A 357 2.18 -2.84 -7.69
C GLY A 357 2.64 -3.32 -9.06
N LEU A 358 3.95 -3.19 -9.34
CA LEU A 358 4.58 -3.67 -10.59
C LEU A 358 4.43 -5.19 -10.76
N LEU A 359 4.74 -5.96 -9.71
CA LEU A 359 4.67 -7.43 -9.75
C LEU A 359 3.22 -7.91 -9.93
N ARG A 360 2.26 -7.34 -9.19
CA ARG A 360 0.83 -7.69 -9.31
C ARG A 360 0.26 -7.30 -10.66
N LEU A 361 0.61 -6.13 -11.19
CA LEU A 361 0.15 -5.72 -12.53
C LEU A 361 0.66 -6.70 -13.61
N ALA A 362 1.88 -7.20 -13.48
CA ALA A 362 2.39 -8.23 -14.38
C ALA A 362 1.54 -9.52 -14.34
N GLU A 363 1.19 -10.00 -13.15
CA GLU A 363 0.32 -11.18 -13.00
C GLU A 363 -1.09 -10.95 -13.55
N VAL A 364 -1.67 -9.77 -13.33
CA VAL A 364 -2.97 -9.40 -13.91
C VAL A 364 -2.92 -9.49 -15.43
N LEU A 365 -1.87 -8.96 -16.06
CA LEU A 365 -1.70 -9.00 -17.52
C LEU A 365 -1.47 -10.43 -18.04
N ASP A 366 -0.64 -11.22 -17.36
CA ASP A 366 -0.38 -12.62 -17.73
C ASP A 366 -1.65 -13.48 -17.62
N ALA A 367 -2.41 -13.34 -16.52
CA ALA A 367 -3.67 -14.04 -16.31
C ALA A 367 -4.71 -13.71 -17.40
N ARG A 368 -4.72 -12.46 -17.85
CA ARG A 368 -5.59 -11.98 -18.95
C ARG A 368 -5.05 -12.30 -20.34
N LYS A 369 -3.78 -12.73 -20.46
CA LYS A 369 -3.06 -12.94 -21.72
C LYS A 369 -3.01 -11.66 -22.57
N GLU A 370 -2.84 -10.52 -21.91
CA GLU A 370 -2.77 -9.19 -22.53
C GLU A 370 -1.36 -8.61 -22.43
N ALA A 371 -0.86 -8.00 -23.51
CA ALA A 371 0.40 -7.26 -23.54
C ALA A 371 1.59 -7.97 -22.86
N PRO A 372 2.02 -9.15 -23.35
CA PRO A 372 3.04 -9.98 -22.69
C PRO A 372 4.39 -9.28 -22.49
N GLU A 373 4.77 -8.37 -23.39
CA GLU A 373 6.00 -7.58 -23.22
C GLU A 373 5.88 -6.56 -22.08
N ASP A 374 4.70 -5.96 -21.88
CA ASP A 374 4.46 -5.07 -20.74
C ASP A 374 4.42 -5.86 -19.43
N ALA A 375 3.77 -7.03 -19.42
CA ALA A 375 3.78 -7.94 -18.27
C ALA A 375 5.22 -8.29 -17.85
N LYS A 376 6.05 -8.69 -18.81
CA LYS A 376 7.48 -8.95 -18.59
C LYS A 376 8.19 -7.70 -18.06
N ARG A 377 7.98 -6.54 -18.68
CA ARG A 377 8.61 -5.26 -18.26
C ARG A 377 8.27 -4.92 -16.81
N TYR A 378 7.00 -4.98 -16.42
CA TYR A 378 6.58 -4.67 -15.05
C TYR A 378 7.14 -5.70 -14.05
N ARG A 379 7.11 -6.99 -14.39
CA ARG A 379 7.69 -8.05 -13.58
C ARG A 379 9.17 -7.81 -13.30
N GLN A 380 9.95 -7.55 -14.35
CA GLN A 380 11.38 -7.33 -14.24
C GLN A 380 11.72 -6.02 -13.52
N ALA A 381 10.93 -4.96 -13.72
CA ALA A 381 11.06 -3.73 -12.94
C ALA A 381 10.81 -3.98 -11.45
N GLY A 382 9.75 -4.71 -11.10
CA GLY A 382 9.42 -5.06 -9.71
C GLY A 382 10.52 -5.87 -9.02
N LEU A 383 11.06 -6.90 -9.69
CA LEU A 383 12.19 -7.69 -9.18
C LEU A 383 13.46 -6.83 -9.03
N THR A 384 13.73 -5.94 -9.99
CA THR A 384 14.88 -5.01 -9.94
C THR A 384 14.79 -4.09 -8.73
N VAL A 385 13.62 -3.51 -8.48
CA VAL A 385 13.38 -2.63 -7.32
C VAL A 385 13.57 -3.42 -6.02
N LEU A 386 13.00 -4.62 -5.91
CA LEU A 386 13.15 -5.44 -4.71
C LEU A 386 14.62 -5.81 -4.45
N LYS A 387 15.38 -6.15 -5.49
CA LYS A 387 16.83 -6.42 -5.39
C LYS A 387 17.59 -5.24 -4.77
N SER A 388 17.26 -4.00 -5.17
CA SER A 388 17.84 -2.79 -4.57
C SER A 388 17.47 -2.62 -3.10
N LEU A 389 16.21 -2.89 -2.73
CA LEU A 389 15.73 -2.75 -1.35
C LEU A 389 16.30 -3.80 -0.39
N LEU A 390 16.67 -4.98 -0.90
CA LEU A 390 17.30 -6.06 -0.13
C LEU A 390 18.82 -5.86 0.09
N ALA A 391 19.37 -4.73 -0.37
CA ALA A 391 20.77 -4.39 -0.24
C ALA A 391 20.98 -3.11 0.59
N GLU A 392 22.21 -2.92 1.07
CA GLU A 392 22.64 -1.64 1.60
C GLU A 392 22.60 -0.56 0.49
N PRO A 393 22.27 0.70 0.81
CA PRO A 393 22.04 1.23 2.16
C PRO A 393 20.59 1.10 2.67
N TYR A 394 19.70 0.43 1.93
CA TYR A 394 18.26 0.39 2.25
C TYR A 394 17.89 -0.64 3.30
N LEU A 395 18.44 -1.86 3.20
CA LEU A 395 18.18 -2.90 4.19
C LEU A 395 19.07 -2.69 5.42
N ALA A 396 18.46 -2.41 6.57
CA ALA A 396 19.16 -2.47 7.85
C ALA A 396 19.55 -3.92 8.12
N THR A 397 20.85 -4.18 8.27
CA THR A 397 21.35 -5.50 8.66
C THR A 397 22.20 -5.47 9.92
N ASP A 398 22.57 -4.28 10.40
CA ASP A 398 23.18 -4.06 11.71
C ASP A 398 22.14 -4.16 12.83
N GLY A 399 22.53 -4.78 13.95
CA GLY A 399 21.62 -5.05 15.07
C GLY A 399 21.30 -3.85 15.96
N GLU A 400 21.47 -2.62 15.48
CA GLU A 400 21.31 -1.40 16.28
C GLU A 400 19.99 -0.66 15.97
N HIS A 401 19.45 -0.83 14.75
CA HIS A 401 18.25 -0.15 14.28
C HIS A 401 17.00 -1.03 14.44
N GLU A 402 15.91 -0.50 15.00
CA GLU A 402 14.65 -1.23 15.20
C GLU A 402 13.81 -1.39 13.93
N GLY A 403 13.97 -0.48 12.97
CA GLY A 403 13.38 -0.60 11.64
C GLY A 403 14.19 -1.47 10.69
N LEU A 404 13.51 -2.05 9.70
CA LEU A 404 14.08 -2.96 8.71
C LEU A 404 14.45 -2.25 7.41
N LEU A 405 13.57 -1.39 6.89
CA LEU A 405 13.75 -0.65 5.65
C LEU A 405 14.07 0.82 5.96
N LEU A 406 15.30 1.23 5.65
CA LEU A 406 15.82 2.57 5.90
C LEU A 406 15.53 3.54 4.76
N HIS A 407 15.69 4.84 5.06
CA HIS A 407 15.50 5.95 4.15
C HIS A 407 14.04 6.09 3.69
N THR A 408 13.12 5.98 4.65
CA THR A 408 11.70 6.26 4.43
C THR A 408 11.38 7.70 4.82
N ILE A 409 10.34 8.28 4.22
CA ILE A 409 9.92 9.66 4.49
C ILE A 409 8.45 9.70 4.82
N TYR A 410 8.09 10.07 6.04
CA TYR A 410 6.70 10.19 6.47
C TYR A 410 6.04 11.48 6.00
N HIS A 411 6.50 12.65 6.43
CA HIS A 411 5.79 13.90 6.20
C HIS A 411 6.73 15.10 6.05
N ARG A 412 7.35 15.18 4.88
CA ARG A 412 8.38 16.17 4.59
C ARG A 412 7.91 17.63 4.80
N PRO A 413 6.71 18.06 4.35
CA PRO A 413 6.24 19.43 4.57
C PRO A 413 6.03 19.84 6.03
N ASN A 414 5.67 18.89 6.92
CA ASN A 414 5.46 19.17 8.34
C ASN A 414 6.75 19.05 9.17
N GLY A 415 7.87 18.65 8.55
CA GLY A 415 9.16 18.52 9.23
C GLY A 415 9.20 17.40 10.28
N TRP A 416 8.39 16.35 10.12
CA TRP A 416 8.36 15.23 11.07
C TRP A 416 9.49 14.23 10.88
N ASP A 417 10.12 14.22 9.71
CA ASP A 417 11.19 13.30 9.38
C ASP A 417 12.50 13.73 10.05
N HIS A 418 13.15 12.82 10.75
CA HIS A 418 14.39 13.11 11.47
C HIS A 418 15.53 13.47 10.50
N ILE A 419 16.24 14.56 10.81
CA ILE A 419 17.44 15.00 10.10
C ILE A 419 18.64 14.74 11.01
N PRO A 420 19.50 13.76 10.70
CA PRO A 420 20.69 13.47 11.50
C PRO A 420 21.64 14.67 11.55
N ALA A 421 22.40 14.77 12.64
CA ALA A 421 23.39 15.83 12.81
C ALA A 421 24.38 15.88 11.63
N GLY A 422 24.57 17.08 11.06
CA GLY A 422 25.43 17.30 9.90
C GLY A 422 24.77 17.02 8.54
N SER A 423 23.55 16.49 8.50
CA SER A 423 22.75 16.36 7.27
C SER A 423 21.90 17.61 7.00
N LYS A 424 21.60 17.88 5.73
CA LYS A 424 20.61 18.90 5.31
C LYS A 424 19.22 18.31 5.04
N ILE A 425 19.15 16.99 4.91
CA ILE A 425 17.93 16.25 4.57
C ILE A 425 17.70 15.08 5.53
N PRO A 426 16.45 14.63 5.70
CA PRO A 426 16.11 13.46 6.49
C PRO A 426 16.60 12.21 5.77
N ARG A 427 17.15 11.27 6.54
CA ARG A 427 17.68 10.01 6.02
C ARG A 427 17.98 9.06 7.17
N GLY A 428 18.05 7.77 6.85
CA GLY A 428 18.53 6.74 7.78
C GLY A 428 17.47 6.23 8.75
N GLU A 429 16.22 6.71 8.66
CA GLU A 429 15.11 6.21 9.46
C GLU A 429 14.20 5.27 8.66
N ALA A 430 13.44 4.46 9.39
CA ALA A 430 12.44 3.54 8.89
C ALA A 430 11.03 3.95 9.29
N CYS A 431 10.03 3.28 8.72
CA CYS A 431 8.63 3.43 9.06
C CYS A 431 7.88 2.10 9.03
N GLN A 432 6.80 1.98 9.81
CA GLN A 432 6.06 0.72 9.95
C GLN A 432 5.49 0.21 8.63
N TRP A 433 4.96 1.09 7.77
CA TRP A 433 4.42 0.68 6.48
C TRP A 433 5.53 0.25 5.50
N GLY A 434 6.71 0.89 5.54
CA GLY A 434 7.85 0.49 4.71
C GLY A 434 8.35 -0.89 5.09
N ASP A 435 8.50 -1.13 6.38
CA ASP A 435 8.84 -2.40 6.99
C ASP A 435 7.83 -3.52 6.64
N TYR A 436 6.53 -3.24 6.78
CA TYR A 436 5.48 -4.19 6.41
C TYR A 436 5.48 -4.51 4.91
N HIS A 437 5.58 -3.49 4.06
CA HIS A 437 5.50 -3.68 2.62
C HIS A 437 6.77 -4.31 2.03
N LEU A 438 7.94 -4.13 2.66
CA LEU A 438 9.13 -4.91 2.31
C LEU A 438 8.90 -6.40 2.61
N ARG A 439 8.33 -6.73 3.77
CA ARG A 439 7.98 -8.12 4.13
C ARG A 439 6.93 -8.70 3.20
N GLU A 440 5.90 -7.93 2.86
CA GLU A 440 4.83 -8.36 1.95
C GLU A 440 5.38 -8.66 0.54
N ALA A 441 6.23 -7.76 0.00
CA ALA A 441 6.91 -7.97 -1.28
C ALA A 441 7.85 -9.18 -1.25
N ALA A 442 8.61 -9.34 -0.17
CA ALA A 442 9.51 -10.45 0.02
C ALA A 442 8.78 -11.80 0.10
N LEU A 443 7.68 -11.87 0.85
CA LEU A 443 6.84 -13.05 0.94
C LEU A 443 6.26 -13.42 -0.42
N TYR A 444 5.76 -12.43 -1.15
CA TYR A 444 5.23 -12.60 -2.50
C TYR A 444 6.26 -13.26 -3.43
N VAL A 445 7.47 -12.67 -3.52
CA VAL A 445 8.53 -13.19 -4.40
C VAL A 445 9.08 -14.53 -3.90
N GLN A 446 9.21 -14.72 -2.59
CA GLN A 446 9.60 -16.02 -2.02
C GLN A 446 8.62 -17.13 -2.42
N ARG A 447 7.31 -16.88 -2.31
CA ARG A 447 6.29 -17.86 -2.70
C ARG A 447 6.37 -18.20 -4.17
N GLN A 448 6.56 -17.19 -5.04
CA GLN A 448 6.80 -17.42 -6.47
C GLN A 448 8.06 -18.26 -6.71
N ALA A 449 9.16 -17.96 -6.02
CA ALA A 449 10.41 -18.68 -6.16
C ALA A 449 10.31 -20.16 -5.73
N LYS A 450 9.51 -20.43 -4.70
CA LYS A 450 9.29 -21.76 -4.11
C LYS A 450 8.12 -22.53 -4.74
N GLY A 451 7.35 -21.92 -5.66
CA GLY A 451 6.15 -22.52 -6.23
C GLY A 451 5.02 -22.72 -5.20
N GLU A 452 4.96 -21.88 -4.18
CA GLU A 452 3.89 -21.88 -3.17
C GLU A 452 2.64 -21.16 -3.69
N THR A 453 1.54 -21.25 -2.93
CA THR A 453 0.29 -20.54 -3.22
C THR A 453 0.53 -19.05 -3.47
N TYR A 454 0.05 -18.56 -4.61
CA TYR A 454 0.11 -17.16 -4.98
C TYR A 454 -0.48 -16.26 -3.88
N TYR A 455 0.24 -15.20 -3.51
CA TYR A 455 -0.15 -14.34 -2.40
C TYR A 455 -1.16 -13.27 -2.83
N THR A 456 -2.39 -13.36 -2.32
CA THR A 456 -3.43 -12.32 -2.40
C THR A 456 -3.91 -11.95 -0.99
N PHE A 457 -4.43 -10.74 -0.80
CA PHE A 457 -4.95 -10.34 0.51
C PHE A 457 -6.22 -11.11 0.92
N PHE A 458 -6.92 -11.73 -0.04
CA PHE A 458 -8.20 -12.41 0.14
C PHE A 458 -8.11 -13.94 0.15
N GLY A 459 -6.92 -14.51 -0.06
CA GLY A 459 -6.69 -15.95 -0.07
C GLY A 459 -7.30 -16.69 -1.27
N PRO A 460 -7.22 -18.02 -1.30
CA PRO A 460 -7.49 -18.85 -2.50
C PRO A 460 -8.97 -19.18 -2.77
N LYS A 461 -9.92 -18.80 -1.90
CA LYS A 461 -11.33 -19.20 -2.02
C LYS A 461 -12.14 -18.48 -3.09
#